data_AF-A0A2V7YI23-F1
#
_entry.id   AF-A0A2V7YI23-F1
#
_cell.length_a   1.000
_cell.length_b   1.000
_cell.length_c   1.000
_cell.angle_alpha   90.00
_cell.angle_beta   90.00
_cell.angle_gamma   90.00
#
_symmetry.space_group_name_H-M   'P 1'
#
loop_
_entity.id
_entity.type
_entity.pdbx_description
1 polymer ?
#
loop_
_entity_poly.entity_id
_entity_poly.type
_entity_poly.pdbx_seq_one_letter_code
_entity_poly.pdbx_strand_id
1 'polypeptide(L)'
;MSMRGSTRRAIVVDLPNFGWDRAIVSVLRHSTLPWHEHVDATPLTALKDLGTRDRLSLLGQFAAHVAFLQFAGVSDGEFDPAEWAAVRKRGSDCRLVRISARGRAQESPPVLTSIQLFAAAIIAPPLDVLRQSWGRAETVYHEIESRLRADAAADLRWLHGSAAGRVAAPGFESMRDLLAQSSGSFAAPADLTAFRALAEIDEAVVILSDDASPLVRYSAIRALRLPQSLDERAIVERIAGNKSRNIFVIASAESFDDASRRVVDLLQASRVGVWVGREGQELPESKSFLLSPVLGAMPAGASSDWLERFVHTPAFVRYLDEGELPDANNEAGVTSLREPLRSFIAAVALLGRRVPKTLVDHFLERVLSAARAADLVTEGVCALDGEEVVFASDEIRREMIEAIPPSSRASLARVAQDVVQTYASLLESMQWRSAEETIRTLRALPPSALSEPLKRTLAEALFAAGRYRDAREFASEPLLARIERRMGDYGSALSRLERLGTRDFDSELLRAEILLLLDRADDAATALDQCVAITVDDQ
;
A
#
# COMPACT_ATOMS: atom_id res chain seq x y z
N MET A 1 30.57 2.04 45.84
CA MET A 1 30.81 1.39 44.53
C MET A 1 30.07 2.19 43.47
N SER A 2 30.79 2.99 42.68
CA SER A 2 30.22 3.81 41.60
C SER A 2 30.18 2.96 40.33
N MET A 3 28.99 2.55 39.90
CA MET A 3 28.79 1.97 38.57
C MET A 3 28.98 3.07 37.53
N ARG A 4 30.17 3.12 36.92
CA ARG A 4 30.38 3.90 35.70
C ARG A 4 29.59 3.24 34.57
N GLY A 5 28.41 3.77 34.28
CA GLY A 5 27.72 3.49 33.03
C GLY A 5 28.61 3.91 31.88
N SER A 6 28.96 2.96 31.01
CA SER A 6 29.57 3.26 29.71
C SER A 6 28.60 4.15 28.94
N THR A 7 28.87 5.46 28.90
CA THR A 7 28.16 6.40 28.05
C THR A 7 28.40 5.99 26.59
N ARG A 8 27.43 5.30 25.98
CA ARG A 8 27.41 5.12 24.52
C ARG A 8 27.33 6.51 23.91
N ARG A 9 28.31 6.84 23.07
CA ARG A 9 28.30 8.09 22.29
C ARG A 9 27.44 7.84 21.06
N ALA A 10 26.51 8.75 20.80
CA ALA A 10 25.78 8.76 19.53
C ALA A 10 26.78 8.82 18.36
N ILE A 11 26.57 7.96 17.37
CA ILE A 11 27.35 7.93 16.14
C ILE A 11 26.75 8.97 15.19
N VAL A 12 27.63 9.79 14.62
CA VAL A 12 27.30 10.71 13.53
C VAL A 12 28.08 10.22 12.32
N VAL A 13 27.38 9.99 11.21
CA VAL A 13 28.02 9.55 9.97
C VAL A 13 28.81 10.71 9.39
N ASP A 14 30.11 10.51 9.20
CA ASP A 14 30.99 11.48 8.57
C ASP A 14 30.84 11.40 7.05
N LEU A 15 29.83 12.10 6.52
CA LEU A 15 29.49 12.07 5.09
C LEU A 15 30.68 12.49 4.18
N PRO A 16 31.47 13.52 4.50
CA PRO A 16 32.67 13.87 3.71
C PRO A 16 33.70 12.74 3.57
N ASN A 17 33.80 11.86 4.57
CA ASN A 17 34.74 10.73 4.60
C ASN A 17 34.06 9.37 4.37
N PHE A 18 32.76 9.35 4.04
CA PHE A 18 32.05 8.14 3.65
C PHE A 18 32.59 7.70 2.28
N GLY A 19 33.17 6.50 2.17
CA GLY A 19 33.97 6.11 0.99
C GLY A 19 33.23 6.05 -0.36
N TRP A 20 31.93 6.31 -0.40
CA TRP A 20 31.18 6.47 -1.64
C TRP A 20 31.36 7.87 -2.24
N ASP A 21 31.09 7.99 -3.54
CA ASP A 21 31.04 9.29 -4.22
C ASP A 21 29.96 10.18 -3.56
N ARG A 22 30.24 11.47 -3.40
CA ARG A 22 29.30 12.47 -2.87
C ARG A 22 27.99 12.52 -3.66
N ALA A 23 28.06 12.27 -4.98
CA ALA A 23 26.88 12.15 -5.84
C ALA A 23 25.98 10.95 -5.47
N ILE A 24 26.55 9.87 -4.94
CA ILE A 24 25.79 8.70 -4.47
C ILE A 24 25.16 9.03 -3.11
N VAL A 25 25.96 9.53 -2.18
CA VAL A 25 25.50 9.89 -0.82
C VAL A 25 24.35 10.91 -0.88
N SER A 26 24.43 11.89 -1.77
CA SER A 26 23.42 12.93 -1.88
C SER A 26 22.06 12.43 -2.37
N VAL A 27 22.00 11.37 -3.19
CA VAL A 27 20.73 10.91 -3.82
C VAL A 27 20.07 9.72 -3.12
N LEU A 28 20.83 8.83 -2.47
CA LEU A 28 20.25 7.61 -1.92
C LEU A 28 19.46 7.87 -0.63
N ARG A 29 18.24 7.35 -0.53
CA ARG A 29 17.40 7.36 0.67
C ARG A 29 16.92 5.95 0.96
N HIS A 30 17.28 5.43 2.14
CA HIS A 30 16.93 4.09 2.58
C HIS A 30 17.03 4.02 4.11
N SER A 31 16.23 3.18 4.77
CA SER A 31 16.17 3.12 6.24
C SER A 31 17.50 2.75 6.90
N THR A 32 18.38 2.04 6.19
CA THR A 32 19.73 1.68 6.65
C THR A 32 20.78 2.79 6.43
N LEU A 33 20.41 3.93 5.84
CA LEU A 33 21.31 5.04 5.49
C LEU A 33 20.94 6.29 6.31
N PRO A 34 21.53 6.50 7.51
CA PRO A 34 21.10 7.52 8.46
C PRO A 34 21.80 8.88 8.24
N TRP A 35 21.82 9.39 7.00
CA TRP A 35 22.70 10.51 6.59
C TRP A 35 22.67 11.73 7.49
N HIS A 36 21.49 12.12 7.97
CA HIS A 36 21.31 13.32 8.78
C HIS A 36 20.73 13.00 10.17
N GLU A 37 20.90 11.75 10.63
CA GLU A 37 20.40 11.30 11.92
C GLU A 37 21.51 11.14 12.96
N HIS A 38 21.24 11.57 14.19
CA HIS A 38 22.05 11.21 15.34
C HIS A 38 21.59 9.85 15.89
N VAL A 39 22.35 8.79 15.62
CA VAL A 39 21.97 7.42 16.00
C VAL A 39 22.80 6.90 17.17
N ASP A 40 22.14 6.50 18.26
CA ASP A 40 22.79 5.73 19.34
C ASP A 40 22.91 4.26 18.91
N ALA A 41 23.96 3.98 18.13
CA ALA A 41 24.21 2.68 17.52
C ALA A 41 25.42 1.97 18.14
N THR A 42 25.38 0.64 18.17
CA THR A 42 26.51 -0.21 18.58
C THR A 42 27.14 -0.85 17.33
N PRO A 43 28.45 -0.69 17.08
CA PRO A 43 29.12 -1.34 15.95
C PRO A 43 28.87 -2.85 15.92
N LEU A 44 28.74 -3.42 14.73
CA LEU A 44 28.43 -4.84 14.55
C LEU A 44 29.46 -5.75 15.23
N THR A 45 30.74 -5.37 15.14
CA THR A 45 31.87 -6.06 15.78
C THR A 45 31.83 -6.04 17.31
N ALA A 46 31.14 -5.08 17.91
CA ALA A 46 30.97 -4.93 19.36
C ALA A 46 29.61 -5.46 19.85
N LEU A 47 28.77 -5.95 18.94
CA LEU A 47 27.40 -6.34 19.21
C LEU A 47 27.38 -7.71 19.91
N LYS A 48 26.91 -7.73 21.15
CA LYS A 48 26.76 -8.94 21.97
C LYS A 48 25.29 -9.23 22.26
N ASP A 49 25.00 -10.51 22.50
CA ASP A 49 23.70 -10.99 22.98
C ASP A 49 22.53 -10.65 22.05
N LEU A 50 22.72 -10.81 20.74
CA LEU A 50 21.62 -10.77 19.78
C LEU A 50 20.79 -12.05 19.88
N GLY A 51 19.48 -11.89 20.06
CA GLY A 51 18.52 -12.99 19.95
C GLY A 51 18.36 -13.45 18.50
N THR A 52 17.79 -14.64 18.31
CA THR A 52 17.54 -15.21 16.99
C THR A 52 16.71 -14.29 16.09
N ARG A 53 15.68 -13.63 16.65
CA ARG A 53 14.82 -12.69 15.92
C ARG A 53 15.58 -11.47 15.43
N ASP A 54 16.38 -10.86 16.30
CA ASP A 54 17.16 -9.68 15.94
C ASP A 54 18.15 -10.00 14.82
N ARG A 55 18.77 -11.19 14.85
CA ARG A 55 19.69 -11.63 13.79
C ARG A 55 18.98 -11.78 12.45
N LEU A 56 17.78 -12.38 12.46
CA LEU A 56 16.97 -12.51 11.26
C LEU A 56 16.53 -11.13 10.74
N SER A 57 16.04 -10.24 11.60
CA SER A 57 15.63 -8.88 11.18
C SER A 57 16.80 -8.10 10.58
N LEU A 58 17.98 -8.12 11.23
CA LEU A 58 19.18 -7.47 10.70
C LEU A 58 19.63 -8.06 9.36
N LEU A 59 19.57 -9.38 9.19
CA LEU A 59 19.89 -10.03 7.92
C LEU A 59 18.90 -9.65 6.81
N GLY A 60 17.61 -9.53 7.13
CA GLY A 60 16.59 -9.07 6.20
C GLY A 60 16.82 -7.63 5.77
N GLN A 61 17.09 -6.74 6.72
CA GLN A 61 17.44 -5.34 6.43
C GLN A 61 18.70 -5.21 5.57
N PHE A 62 19.72 -6.06 5.79
CA PHE A 62 20.91 -6.10 4.96
C PHE A 62 20.59 -6.60 3.54
N ALA A 63 19.79 -7.67 3.40
CA ALA A 63 19.37 -8.16 2.09
C ALA A 63 18.61 -7.07 1.31
N ALA A 64 17.69 -6.36 1.96
CA ALA A 64 16.96 -5.28 1.32
C ALA A 64 17.86 -4.10 0.91
N HIS A 65 18.86 -3.76 1.74
CA HIS A 65 19.87 -2.77 1.37
C HIS A 65 20.64 -3.17 0.11
N VAL A 66 21.08 -4.43 0.00
CA VAL A 66 21.82 -4.90 -1.18
C VAL A 66 20.93 -4.87 -2.43
N ALA A 67 19.66 -5.26 -2.31
CA ALA A 67 18.67 -5.15 -3.40
C ALA A 67 18.49 -3.68 -3.83
N PHE A 68 18.39 -2.76 -2.87
CA PHE A 68 18.28 -1.32 -3.15
C PHE A 68 19.52 -0.77 -3.88
N LEU A 69 20.73 -1.16 -3.48
CA LEU A 69 21.95 -0.75 -4.18
C LEU A 69 22.01 -1.28 -5.62
N GLN A 70 21.58 -2.53 -5.84
CA GLN A 70 21.48 -3.11 -7.17
C GLN A 70 20.46 -2.35 -8.03
N PHE A 71 19.29 -2.04 -7.49
CA PHE A 71 18.29 -1.20 -8.15
C PHE A 71 18.84 0.19 -8.50
N ALA A 72 19.58 0.78 -7.58
CA ALA A 72 20.21 2.08 -7.77
C ALA A 72 21.42 2.02 -8.73
N GLY A 73 21.89 0.85 -9.17
CA GLY A 73 23.08 0.72 -10.02
C GLY A 73 24.39 1.06 -9.31
N VAL A 74 24.43 0.96 -7.98
CA VAL A 74 25.61 1.27 -7.16
C VAL A 74 26.43 0.01 -6.91
N SER A 75 27.67 0.01 -7.38
CA SER A 75 28.66 -1.03 -7.12
C SER A 75 29.31 -0.83 -5.76
N ASP A 76 29.00 -1.71 -4.81
CA ASP A 76 29.59 -1.68 -3.47
C ASP A 76 30.79 -2.64 -3.33
N GLY A 77 31.60 -2.42 -2.31
CA GLY A 77 32.75 -3.27 -1.98
C GLY A 77 32.39 -4.56 -1.26
N GLU A 78 33.41 -5.36 -0.92
CA GLU A 78 33.24 -6.52 -0.05
C GLU A 78 32.71 -6.12 1.33
N PHE A 79 31.83 -6.96 1.88
CA PHE A 79 31.25 -6.75 3.20
C PHE A 79 32.33 -6.57 4.28
N ASP A 80 32.23 -5.47 5.04
CA ASP A 80 33.02 -5.21 6.24
C ASP A 80 32.11 -5.06 7.46
N PRO A 81 32.22 -5.90 8.51
CA PRO A 81 31.50 -5.66 9.75
C PRO A 81 31.75 -4.29 10.40
N ALA A 82 32.90 -3.66 10.15
CA ALA A 82 33.24 -2.35 10.71
C ALA A 82 32.44 -1.20 10.09
N GLU A 83 31.85 -1.40 8.90
CA GLU A 83 31.00 -0.42 8.20
C GLU A 83 29.57 -0.35 8.74
N TRP A 84 29.20 -1.30 9.61
CA TRP A 84 27.82 -1.50 10.06
C TRP A 84 27.69 -1.37 11.57
N ALA A 85 26.54 -0.85 12.00
CA ALA A 85 26.13 -0.78 13.38
C ALA A 85 24.64 -1.12 13.51
N ALA A 86 24.22 -1.46 14.73
CA ALA A 86 22.82 -1.69 15.05
C ALA A 86 22.35 -0.73 16.15
N VAL A 87 21.22 -0.07 15.91
CA VAL A 87 20.50 0.73 16.90
C VAL A 87 19.60 -0.21 17.69
N ARG A 88 19.71 -0.16 19.03
CA ARG A 88 18.92 -1.02 19.93
C ARG A 88 18.03 -0.17 20.81
N LYS A 89 16.72 -0.38 20.71
CA LYS A 89 15.74 0.19 21.64
C LYS A 89 15.06 -0.93 22.40
N ARG A 90 14.92 -0.77 23.73
CA ARG A 90 14.31 -1.80 24.58
C ARG A 90 12.87 -2.06 24.11
N GLY A 91 12.56 -3.32 23.77
CA GLY A 91 11.23 -3.74 23.33
C GLY A 91 10.90 -3.47 21.86
N SER A 92 11.90 -3.17 21.02
CA SER A 92 11.77 -3.02 19.57
C SER A 92 12.89 -3.79 18.88
N ASP A 93 12.69 -4.14 17.60
CA ASP A 93 13.71 -4.83 16.81
C ASP A 93 14.93 -3.93 16.54
N CYS A 94 16.05 -4.56 16.23
CA CYS A 94 17.29 -3.83 15.95
C CYS A 94 17.20 -3.17 14.56
N ARG A 95 17.50 -1.87 14.47
CA ARG A 95 17.68 -1.20 13.17
C ARG A 95 19.13 -1.33 12.74
N LEU A 96 19.34 -1.87 11.55
CA LEU A 96 20.64 -1.89 10.89
C LEU A 96 20.93 -0.51 10.29
N VAL A 97 22.13 0.01 10.54
CA VAL A 97 22.58 1.27 9.95
C VAL A 97 24.00 1.13 9.41
N ARG A 98 24.23 1.73 8.25
CA ARG A 98 25.56 1.85 7.67
C ARG A 98 26.21 3.14 8.13
N ILE A 99 27.40 3.03 8.71
CA ILE A 99 28.09 4.15 9.38
C ILE A 99 29.37 4.57 8.65
N SER A 100 29.90 3.71 7.80
CA SER A 100 30.99 4.03 6.88
C SER A 100 30.90 3.14 5.64
N ALA A 101 31.74 3.46 4.65
CA ALA A 101 31.94 2.61 3.49
C ALA A 101 33.41 2.72 3.07
N ARG A 102 34.00 1.61 2.63
CA ARG A 102 35.26 1.64 1.88
C ARG A 102 34.99 2.14 0.45
N GLY A 103 36.04 2.65 -0.18
CA GLY A 103 35.99 3.18 -1.55
C GLY A 103 35.39 2.19 -2.56
N ARG A 104 34.91 2.71 -3.70
CA ARG A 104 34.35 1.89 -4.79
C ARG A 104 35.31 0.76 -5.20
N ALA A 105 34.83 -0.48 -5.17
CA ALA A 105 35.58 -1.63 -5.68
C ALA A 105 35.54 -1.68 -7.21
N GLN A 106 36.62 -2.22 -7.82
CA GLN A 106 36.65 -2.47 -9.27
C GLN A 106 35.65 -3.54 -9.70
N GLU A 107 35.42 -4.54 -8.84
CA GLU A 107 34.40 -5.58 -9.01
C GLU A 107 33.59 -5.69 -7.72
N SER A 108 32.26 -5.67 -7.85
CA SER A 108 31.36 -5.93 -6.73
C SER A 108 31.19 -7.43 -6.53
N PRO A 109 31.22 -7.94 -5.29
CA PRO A 109 30.92 -9.34 -5.03
C PRO A 109 29.48 -9.66 -5.45
N PRO A 110 29.18 -10.94 -5.78
CA PRO A 110 27.80 -11.37 -6.00
C PRO A 110 26.93 -11.06 -4.78
N VAL A 111 25.69 -10.61 -5.03
CA VAL A 111 24.73 -10.17 -4.00
C VAL A 111 24.59 -11.18 -2.87
N LEU A 112 24.39 -12.46 -3.21
CA LEU A 112 24.27 -13.52 -2.20
C LEU A 112 25.54 -13.74 -1.41
N THR A 113 26.71 -13.56 -2.00
CA THR A 113 28.00 -13.69 -1.29
C THR A 113 28.09 -12.65 -0.18
N SER A 114 27.73 -11.39 -0.46
CA SER A 114 27.68 -10.35 0.58
C SER A 114 26.70 -10.70 1.70
N ILE A 115 25.50 -11.21 1.35
CA ILE A 115 24.48 -11.61 2.32
C ILE A 115 24.96 -12.80 3.17
N GLN A 116 25.64 -13.79 2.57
CA GLN A 116 26.23 -14.93 3.28
C GLN A 116 27.34 -14.49 4.26
N LEU A 117 28.20 -13.56 3.85
CA LEU A 117 29.24 -13.00 4.70
C LEU A 117 28.65 -12.23 5.88
N PHE A 118 27.60 -11.43 5.65
CA PHE A 118 26.86 -10.76 6.71
C PHE A 118 26.22 -11.77 7.67
N ALA A 119 25.52 -12.77 7.14
CA ALA A 119 24.88 -13.83 7.92
C ALA A 119 25.89 -14.57 8.82
N ALA A 120 27.09 -14.86 8.30
CA ALA A 120 28.17 -15.46 9.06
C ALA A 120 28.67 -14.54 10.19
N ALA A 121 28.83 -13.24 9.92
CA ALA A 121 29.33 -12.28 10.90
C ALA A 121 28.40 -12.10 12.12
N ILE A 122 27.09 -12.18 11.92
CA ILE A 122 26.10 -12.09 13.02
C ILE A 122 25.64 -13.46 13.55
N ILE A 123 26.17 -14.55 13.00
CA ILE A 123 25.77 -15.93 13.32
C ILE A 123 24.25 -16.09 13.18
N ALA A 124 23.73 -15.71 12.01
CA ALA A 124 22.32 -15.81 11.69
C ALA A 124 21.88 -17.28 11.58
N PRO A 125 20.60 -17.60 11.88
CA PRO A 125 20.05 -18.93 11.62
C PRO A 125 20.17 -19.30 10.14
N PRO A 126 20.30 -20.60 9.81
CA PRO A 126 20.36 -21.04 8.43
C PRO A 126 19.04 -20.74 7.70
N LEU A 127 19.17 -20.19 6.50
CA LEU A 127 18.09 -19.98 5.55
C LEU A 127 18.26 -20.93 4.36
N ASP A 128 17.14 -21.41 3.82
CA ASP A 128 17.18 -22.38 2.73
C ASP A 128 17.61 -21.73 1.41
N VAL A 129 17.18 -20.48 1.17
CA VAL A 129 17.60 -19.69 0.00
C VAL A 129 19.11 -19.48 -0.10
N LEU A 130 19.81 -19.38 1.03
CA LEU A 130 21.27 -19.15 1.05
C LEU A 130 22.07 -20.39 0.65
N ARG A 131 21.43 -21.56 0.53
CA ARG A 131 22.04 -22.79 -0.02
C ARG A 131 22.07 -22.79 -1.54
N GLN A 132 21.32 -21.90 -2.18
CA GLN A 132 21.22 -21.81 -3.63
C GLN A 132 22.20 -20.74 -4.15
N SER A 133 22.92 -21.03 -5.23
CA SER A 133 23.89 -20.10 -5.83
C SER A 133 23.26 -18.98 -6.66
N TRP A 134 21.94 -19.01 -6.85
CA TRP A 134 21.19 -18.18 -7.81
C TRP A 134 19.98 -17.47 -7.18
N GLY A 135 19.80 -17.58 -5.86
CA GLY A 135 18.78 -16.82 -5.15
C GLY A 135 19.01 -15.31 -5.27
N ARG A 136 17.95 -14.53 -5.10
CA ARG A 136 18.03 -13.06 -5.11
C ARG A 136 17.92 -12.52 -3.69
N ALA A 137 18.40 -11.29 -3.46
CA ALA A 137 18.30 -10.63 -2.16
C ALA A 137 16.85 -10.53 -1.67
N GLU A 138 15.93 -10.29 -2.59
CA GLU A 138 14.49 -10.18 -2.35
C GLU A 138 13.90 -11.50 -1.83
N THR A 139 14.38 -12.64 -2.34
CA THR A 139 13.99 -13.96 -1.85
C THR A 139 14.51 -14.22 -0.44
N VAL A 140 15.72 -13.73 -0.11
CA VAL A 140 16.25 -13.79 1.26
C VAL A 140 15.39 -12.98 2.22
N TYR A 141 15.06 -11.75 1.83
CA TYR A 141 14.17 -10.89 2.61
C TYR A 141 12.81 -11.56 2.83
N HIS A 142 12.19 -12.12 1.79
CA HIS A 142 10.89 -12.76 1.87
C HIS A 142 10.87 -13.98 2.81
N GLU A 143 11.89 -14.86 2.73
CA GLU A 143 12.00 -16.00 3.64
C GLU A 143 12.13 -15.54 5.11
N ILE A 144 12.89 -14.48 5.37
CA ILE A 144 13.07 -13.90 6.70
C ILE A 144 11.77 -13.29 7.22
N GLU A 145 11.09 -12.48 6.40
CA GLU A 145 9.80 -11.87 6.74
C GLU A 145 8.78 -12.94 7.10
N SER A 146 8.63 -13.98 6.26
CA SER A 146 7.71 -15.09 6.50
C SER A 146 7.99 -15.81 7.83
N ARG A 147 9.26 -16.06 8.16
CA ARG A 147 9.67 -16.68 9.44
C ARG A 147 9.38 -15.79 10.65
N LEU A 148 9.63 -14.48 10.54
CA LEU A 148 9.44 -13.53 11.64
C LEU A 148 7.96 -13.17 11.85
N ARG A 149 7.18 -13.10 10.78
CA ARG A 149 5.72 -12.86 10.80
C ARG A 149 4.97 -13.93 11.59
N ALA A 150 5.44 -15.17 11.57
CA ALA A 150 4.87 -16.25 12.36
C ALA A 150 5.10 -16.10 13.88
N ASP A 151 6.03 -15.24 14.30
CA ASP A 151 6.32 -14.95 15.71
C ASP A 151 5.57 -13.69 16.17
N ALA A 152 4.52 -13.89 16.98
CA ALA A 152 3.69 -12.79 17.49
C ALA A 152 4.45 -11.76 18.35
N ALA A 153 5.67 -12.07 18.79
CA ALA A 153 6.52 -11.16 19.56
C ALA A 153 7.60 -10.47 18.71
N ALA A 154 7.56 -10.60 17.38
CA ALA A 154 8.43 -9.87 16.48
C ALA A 154 7.89 -8.44 16.23
N ASP A 155 8.73 -7.44 16.45
CA ASP A 155 8.53 -6.09 15.90
C ASP A 155 9.12 -6.10 14.48
N LEU A 156 8.29 -5.85 13.48
CA LEU A 156 8.70 -5.90 12.06
C LEU A 156 8.93 -4.52 11.48
N ARG A 157 8.90 -3.46 12.30
CA ARG A 157 8.95 -2.08 11.81
C ARG A 157 10.21 -1.79 11.00
N TRP A 158 11.39 -2.11 11.52
CA TRP A 158 12.63 -1.81 10.79
C TRP A 158 12.85 -2.76 9.62
N LEU A 159 12.44 -4.02 9.75
CA LEU A 159 12.42 -4.96 8.63
C LEU A 159 11.56 -4.43 7.48
N HIS A 160 10.29 -4.13 7.72
CA HIS A 160 9.36 -3.62 6.70
C HIS A 160 9.83 -2.28 6.13
N GLY A 161 10.32 -1.36 6.98
CA GLY A 161 10.86 -0.09 6.53
C GLY A 161 12.10 -0.21 5.65
N SER A 162 12.79 -1.35 5.63
CA SER A 162 13.90 -1.61 4.70
C SER A 162 13.45 -2.12 3.34
N ALA A 163 12.19 -2.53 3.18
CA ALA A 163 11.68 -2.96 1.88
C ALA A 163 11.48 -1.80 0.89
N ALA A 164 11.48 -0.55 1.36
CA ALA A 164 11.29 0.63 0.53
C ALA A 164 12.51 1.56 0.55
N GLY A 165 12.71 2.28 -0.55
CA GLY A 165 13.78 3.24 -0.70
C GLY A 165 13.55 4.19 -1.88
N ARG A 166 14.48 5.12 -2.08
CA ARG A 166 14.40 6.09 -3.17
C ARG A 166 15.77 6.55 -3.64
N VAL A 167 15.89 6.72 -4.95
CA VAL A 167 16.96 7.50 -5.58
C VAL A 167 16.38 8.86 -5.91
N ALA A 168 16.77 9.89 -5.15
CA ALA A 168 16.29 11.24 -5.35
C ALA A 168 16.77 11.82 -6.69
N ALA A 169 15.93 12.63 -7.32
CA ALA A 169 16.26 13.34 -8.55
C ALA A 169 17.54 14.18 -8.34
N PRO A 170 18.48 14.19 -9.29
CA PRO A 170 18.42 13.61 -10.64
C PRO A 170 18.97 12.18 -10.76
N GLY A 171 19.33 11.54 -9.64
CA GLY A 171 20.14 10.33 -9.61
C GLY A 171 21.66 10.63 -9.68
N PHE A 172 22.46 9.66 -9.23
CA PHE A 172 23.90 9.89 -8.98
C PHE A 172 24.70 10.07 -10.29
N GLU A 173 24.33 9.42 -11.39
CA GLU A 173 25.03 9.58 -12.68
C GLU A 173 24.88 11.01 -13.20
N SER A 174 23.65 11.51 -13.28
CA SER A 174 23.39 12.90 -13.68
C SER A 174 23.99 13.89 -12.70
N MET A 175 23.94 13.63 -11.39
CA MET A 175 24.58 14.49 -10.40
C MET A 175 26.10 14.56 -10.59
N ARG A 176 26.74 13.43 -10.89
CA ARG A 176 28.18 13.36 -11.20
C ARG A 176 28.51 14.13 -12.48
N ASP A 177 27.67 14.04 -13.50
CA ASP A 177 27.85 14.79 -14.74
C ASP A 177 27.74 16.31 -14.50
N LEU A 178 26.81 16.75 -13.66
CA LEU A 178 26.69 18.16 -13.25
C LEU A 178 27.96 18.65 -12.53
N LEU A 179 28.52 17.83 -11.62
CA LEU A 179 29.76 18.13 -10.90
C LEU A 179 31.00 18.16 -11.81
N ALA A 180 30.97 17.44 -12.94
CA ALA A 180 32.04 17.43 -13.92
C ALA A 180 31.99 18.64 -14.87
N GLN A 181 30.82 19.24 -15.09
CA GLN A 181 30.61 20.35 -15.99
C GLN A 181 31.10 21.69 -15.41
N SER A 182 31.55 22.58 -16.31
CA SER A 182 31.94 23.95 -15.97
C SER A 182 30.82 24.96 -16.16
N SER A 183 29.85 24.65 -17.02
CA SER A 183 28.72 25.52 -17.36
C SER A 183 27.57 24.72 -17.97
N GLY A 184 26.33 25.14 -17.69
CA GLY A 184 25.13 24.51 -18.25
C GLY A 184 23.85 25.11 -17.65
N SER A 185 22.69 24.83 -18.23
CA SER A 185 21.38 25.22 -17.68
C SER A 185 20.43 24.03 -17.71
N PHE A 186 19.83 23.73 -16.56
CA PHE A 186 19.00 22.57 -16.32
C PHE A 186 17.70 22.98 -15.64
N ALA A 187 16.62 22.31 -16.00
CA ALA A 187 15.36 22.44 -15.29
C ALA A 187 15.46 21.74 -13.93
N ALA A 188 15.04 22.43 -12.88
CA ALA A 188 15.02 21.95 -11.51
C ALA A 188 13.96 20.83 -11.39
N PRO A 189 14.31 19.68 -10.79
CA PRO A 189 13.33 18.65 -10.50
C PRO A 189 12.35 19.12 -9.42
N ALA A 190 11.20 18.46 -9.31
CA ALA A 190 10.20 18.78 -8.29
C ALA A 190 10.73 18.61 -6.86
N ASP A 191 11.66 17.67 -6.65
CA ASP A 191 12.31 17.42 -5.36
C ASP A 191 13.79 17.84 -5.38
N LEU A 192 14.14 18.85 -4.58
CA LEU A 192 15.52 19.37 -4.43
C LEU A 192 16.33 18.69 -3.31
N THR A 193 15.81 17.64 -2.69
CA THR A 193 16.44 16.97 -1.53
C THR A 193 17.85 16.49 -1.81
N ALA A 194 18.16 16.04 -3.03
CA ALA A 194 19.53 15.63 -3.38
C ALA A 194 20.50 16.82 -3.45
N PHE A 195 20.07 17.95 -4.03
CA PHE A 195 20.90 19.15 -4.11
C PHE A 195 21.17 19.75 -2.73
N ARG A 196 20.17 19.76 -1.85
CA ARG A 196 20.34 20.19 -0.46
C ARG A 196 21.34 19.30 0.28
N ALA A 197 21.20 17.98 0.17
CA ALA A 197 22.15 17.04 0.78
C ALA A 197 23.57 17.20 0.22
N LEU A 198 23.71 17.48 -1.08
CA LEU A 198 25.01 17.72 -1.69
C LEU A 198 25.65 19.05 -1.22
N ALA A 199 24.85 20.11 -1.03
CA ALA A 199 25.33 21.39 -0.51
C ALA A 199 25.87 21.32 0.93
N GLU A 200 25.45 20.32 1.72
CA GLU A 200 26.00 20.08 3.07
C GLU A 200 27.41 19.45 3.03
N ILE A 201 27.74 18.72 1.96
CA ILE A 201 28.99 17.93 1.85
C ILE A 201 29.97 18.49 0.81
N ASP A 202 29.50 19.35 -0.10
CA ASP A 202 30.29 19.94 -1.16
C ASP A 202 29.99 21.45 -1.32
N GLU A 203 31.02 22.28 -1.07
CA GLU A 203 30.94 23.74 -1.20
C GLU A 203 30.73 24.20 -2.65
N ALA A 204 30.91 23.33 -3.63
CA ALA A 204 30.61 23.60 -5.04
C ALA A 204 29.11 23.88 -5.29
N VAL A 205 28.22 23.37 -4.43
CA VAL A 205 26.77 23.54 -4.62
C VAL A 205 26.26 24.68 -3.76
N VAL A 206 25.63 25.66 -4.41
CA VAL A 206 25.03 26.82 -3.77
C VAL A 206 23.54 26.81 -4.01
N ILE A 207 22.77 26.60 -2.94
CA ILE A 207 21.31 26.76 -2.96
C ILE A 207 20.99 28.24 -2.77
N LEU A 208 20.41 28.84 -3.81
CA LEU A 208 19.89 30.20 -3.77
C LEU A 208 18.44 30.16 -3.29
N SER A 209 18.03 31.19 -2.55
CA SER A 209 16.66 31.45 -2.10
C SER A 209 15.98 30.50 -1.10
N ASP A 210 16.71 29.60 -0.42
CA ASP A 210 16.09 28.71 0.59
C ASP A 210 15.39 29.51 1.73
N ASP A 211 15.91 30.71 2.08
CA ASP A 211 15.37 31.64 3.09
C ASP A 211 15.25 33.10 2.58
N ALA A 212 14.96 33.30 1.30
CA ALA A 212 14.96 34.64 0.71
C ALA A 212 13.78 35.52 1.17
N SER A 213 14.02 36.83 1.22
CA SER A 213 13.00 37.84 1.41
C SER A 213 13.12 38.90 0.32
N PRO A 214 12.05 39.17 -0.45
CA PRO A 214 12.11 40.14 -1.55
C PRO A 214 12.36 41.58 -1.06
N LEU A 215 12.22 41.82 0.25
CA LEU A 215 12.40 43.14 0.88
C LEU A 215 13.83 43.40 1.35
N VAL A 216 14.66 42.36 1.47
CA VAL A 216 16.02 42.46 1.99
C VAL A 216 17.01 42.31 0.84
N ARG A 217 17.82 43.35 0.60
CA ARG A 217 18.85 43.33 -0.45
C ARG A 217 19.78 42.14 -0.28
N TYR A 218 20.07 41.44 -1.38
CA TYR A 218 20.94 40.26 -1.42
C TYR A 218 20.49 39.08 -0.54
N SER A 219 19.21 39.01 -0.19
CA SER A 219 18.69 37.91 0.63
C SER A 219 18.73 36.57 -0.11
N ALA A 220 18.38 36.56 -1.41
CA ALA A 220 18.35 35.36 -2.24
C ALA A 220 19.74 34.78 -2.54
N ILE A 221 20.78 35.62 -2.53
CA ILE A 221 22.16 35.22 -2.78
C ILE A 221 23.02 35.13 -1.52
N ARG A 222 22.40 35.14 -0.33
CA ARG A 222 23.11 35.09 0.96
C ARG A 222 24.03 33.88 1.08
N ALA A 223 23.67 32.76 0.45
CA ALA A 223 24.46 31.53 0.41
C ALA A 223 25.86 31.72 -0.22
N LEU A 224 26.07 32.77 -1.03
CA LEU A 224 27.39 33.11 -1.61
C LEU A 224 28.38 33.66 -0.57
N ARG A 225 27.93 33.99 0.65
CA ARG A 225 28.75 34.48 1.77
C ARG A 225 29.63 35.69 1.39
N LEU A 226 29.08 36.62 0.60
CA LEU A 226 29.78 37.83 0.16
C LEU A 226 29.44 39.05 1.04
N PRO A 227 30.35 40.03 1.18
CA PRO A 227 30.07 41.28 1.87
C PRO A 227 28.93 42.06 1.21
N GLN A 228 27.95 42.51 2.00
CA GLN A 228 26.80 43.29 1.50
C GLN A 228 27.16 44.69 0.96
N SER A 229 28.39 45.14 1.19
CA SER A 229 28.90 46.43 0.71
C SER A 229 29.36 46.42 -0.75
N LEU A 230 29.46 45.24 -1.37
CA LEU A 230 29.85 45.13 -2.78
C LEU A 230 28.68 45.53 -3.69
N ASP A 231 29.01 46.12 -4.84
CA ASP A 231 28.04 46.34 -5.91
C ASP A 231 27.83 45.05 -6.72
N GLU A 232 26.78 45.02 -7.55
CA GLU A 232 26.40 43.83 -8.30
C GLU A 232 27.52 43.35 -9.24
N ARG A 233 28.30 44.27 -9.81
CA ARG A 233 29.40 43.95 -10.73
C ARG A 233 30.60 43.35 -10.00
N ALA A 234 31.03 43.92 -8.88
CA ALA A 234 32.12 43.36 -8.09
C ALA A 234 31.77 41.98 -7.52
N ILE A 235 30.49 41.74 -7.19
CA ILE A 235 30.00 40.40 -6.82
C ILE A 235 30.21 39.41 -7.97
N VAL A 236 29.75 39.76 -9.18
CA VAL A 236 29.88 38.92 -10.38
C VAL A 236 31.35 38.63 -10.70
N GLU A 237 32.21 39.66 -10.72
CA GLU A 237 33.65 39.52 -10.98
C GLU A 237 34.34 38.62 -9.96
N ARG A 238 33.95 38.72 -8.68
CA ARG A 238 34.54 37.91 -7.61
C ARG A 238 34.15 36.44 -7.71
N ILE A 239 32.91 36.15 -8.11
CA ILE A 239 32.43 34.77 -8.31
C ILE A 239 33.03 34.20 -9.59
N ALA A 240 33.04 34.96 -10.69
CA ALA A 240 33.63 34.54 -11.96
C ALA A 240 35.15 34.34 -11.86
N GLY A 241 35.82 35.17 -11.06
CA GLY A 241 37.25 35.04 -10.75
C GLY A 241 37.58 33.89 -9.82
N ASN A 242 36.59 33.36 -9.08
CA ASN A 242 36.75 32.15 -8.30
C ASN A 242 36.64 30.94 -9.23
N LYS A 243 37.77 30.23 -9.43
CA LYS A 243 37.82 29.06 -10.31
C LYS A 243 37.14 27.80 -9.74
N SER A 244 36.54 27.90 -8.55
CA SER A 244 35.68 26.84 -8.01
C SER A 244 34.52 26.56 -8.98
N ARG A 245 34.30 25.29 -9.30
CA ARG A 245 33.12 24.87 -10.06
C ARG A 245 31.91 25.12 -9.17
N ASN A 246 31.00 25.98 -9.60
CA ASN A 246 29.80 26.29 -8.84
C ASN A 246 28.57 25.73 -9.56
N ILE A 247 27.73 25.00 -8.83
CA ILE A 247 26.38 24.62 -9.23
C ILE A 247 25.42 25.52 -8.46
N PHE A 248 24.70 26.38 -9.17
CA PHE A 248 23.70 27.26 -8.58
C PHE A 248 22.32 26.66 -8.75
N VAL A 249 21.65 26.38 -7.63
CA VAL A 249 20.29 25.82 -7.60
C VAL A 249 19.32 26.91 -7.15
N ILE A 250 18.32 27.23 -7.96
CA ILE A 250 17.32 28.24 -7.67
C ILE A 250 16.08 27.55 -7.08
N ALA A 251 15.91 27.65 -5.76
CA ALA A 251 14.77 27.05 -5.07
C ALA A 251 13.44 27.81 -5.33
N SER A 252 13.47 29.15 -5.35
CA SER A 252 12.30 30.00 -5.57
C SER A 252 12.70 31.34 -6.19
N ALA A 253 12.61 31.44 -7.53
CA ALA A 253 12.94 32.67 -8.26
C ALA A 253 12.03 33.87 -7.90
N GLU A 254 10.81 33.59 -7.45
CA GLU A 254 9.80 34.61 -7.12
C GLU A 254 10.14 35.37 -5.84
N SER A 255 10.92 34.75 -4.95
CA SER A 255 11.33 35.33 -3.66
C SER A 255 12.52 36.31 -3.74
N PHE A 256 13.08 36.52 -4.94
CA PHE A 256 14.28 37.31 -5.13
C PHE A 256 14.01 38.82 -4.99
N ASP A 257 14.90 39.49 -4.27
CA ASP A 257 15.03 40.95 -4.36
C ASP A 257 15.66 41.37 -5.70
N ASP A 258 15.39 42.60 -6.14
CA ASP A 258 15.84 43.10 -7.44
C ASP A 258 17.38 43.10 -7.60
N ALA A 259 18.13 43.30 -6.51
CA ALA A 259 19.58 43.29 -6.57
C ALA A 259 20.13 41.86 -6.73
N SER A 260 19.57 40.89 -6.00
CA SER A 260 19.86 39.46 -6.21
C SER A 260 19.53 39.00 -7.63
N ARG A 261 18.38 39.41 -8.17
CA ARG A 261 17.96 39.06 -9.55
C ARG A 261 18.99 39.57 -10.57
N ARG A 262 19.39 40.85 -10.46
CA ARG A 262 20.43 41.43 -11.33
C ARG A 262 21.77 40.68 -11.25
N VAL A 263 22.20 40.26 -10.05
CA VAL A 263 23.44 39.49 -9.90
C VAL A 263 23.33 38.13 -10.59
N VAL A 264 22.21 37.42 -10.39
CA VAL A 264 21.98 36.10 -11.02
C VAL A 264 21.90 36.23 -12.55
N ASP A 265 21.16 37.21 -13.07
CA ASP A 265 21.07 37.46 -14.52
C ASP A 265 22.45 37.73 -15.12
N LEU A 266 23.30 38.52 -14.44
CA LEU A 266 24.67 38.80 -14.88
C LEU A 266 25.59 37.57 -14.84
N LEU A 267 25.47 36.72 -13.82
CA LEU A 267 26.24 35.48 -13.72
C LEU A 267 25.82 34.48 -14.81
N GLN A 268 24.52 34.33 -15.06
CA GLN A 268 23.98 33.50 -16.13
C GLN A 268 24.44 33.99 -17.51
N ALA A 269 24.35 35.30 -17.77
CA ALA A 269 24.82 35.92 -19.01
C ALA A 269 26.34 35.72 -19.22
N SER A 270 27.10 35.71 -18.14
CA SER A 270 28.55 35.46 -18.13
C SER A 270 28.92 33.96 -18.23
N ARG A 271 27.93 33.06 -18.31
CA ARG A 271 28.09 31.60 -18.35
C ARG A 271 28.93 31.04 -17.20
N VAL A 272 28.78 31.65 -16.02
CA VAL A 272 29.51 31.22 -14.81
C VAL A 272 28.75 30.06 -14.17
N GLY A 273 29.37 28.89 -14.11
CA GLY A 273 28.85 27.73 -13.40
C GLY A 273 27.66 27.05 -14.08
N VAL A 274 27.18 25.99 -13.43
CA VAL A 274 26.01 25.22 -13.85
C VAL A 274 24.77 25.75 -13.13
N TRP A 275 23.68 25.93 -13.85
CA TRP A 275 22.43 26.47 -13.33
C TRP A 275 21.35 25.40 -13.31
N VAL A 276 20.68 25.26 -12.17
CA VAL A 276 19.50 24.40 -11.99
C VAL A 276 18.36 25.30 -11.55
N GLY A 277 17.37 25.50 -12.40
CA GLY A 277 16.30 26.48 -12.18
C GLY A 277 15.07 26.21 -13.03
N ARG A 278 14.26 27.22 -13.37
CA ARG A 278 13.00 27.00 -14.10
C ARG A 278 13.19 26.56 -15.55
N GLU A 279 14.33 26.89 -16.16
CA GLU A 279 14.59 26.70 -17.59
C GLU A 279 15.89 25.91 -17.82
N GLY A 280 15.89 25.05 -18.84
CA GLY A 280 17.07 24.30 -19.26
C GLY A 280 16.75 22.87 -19.70
N GLN A 281 17.79 22.06 -19.81
CA GLN A 281 17.65 20.62 -20.08
C GLN A 281 16.97 19.93 -18.89
N GLU A 282 15.96 19.08 -19.17
CA GLU A 282 15.27 18.31 -18.14
C GLU A 282 16.21 17.32 -17.47
N LEU A 283 16.16 17.28 -16.14
CA LEU A 283 16.85 16.31 -15.31
C LEU A 283 15.93 15.12 -15.01
N PRO A 284 16.47 13.90 -14.83
CA PRO A 284 15.66 12.74 -14.49
C PRO A 284 14.90 12.92 -13.16
N GLU A 285 13.68 12.39 -13.12
CA GLU A 285 12.87 12.39 -11.91
C GLU A 285 13.33 11.35 -10.87
N SER A 286 12.82 11.51 -9.64
CA SER A 286 13.12 10.59 -8.54
C SER A 286 12.61 9.18 -8.87
N LYS A 287 13.39 8.15 -8.52
CA LYS A 287 13.02 6.75 -8.70
C LYS A 287 12.71 6.11 -7.35
N SER A 288 11.50 5.60 -7.20
CA SER A 288 11.08 4.85 -6.02
C SER A 288 11.49 3.38 -6.12
N PHE A 289 11.90 2.80 -5.00
CA PHE A 289 12.25 1.40 -4.84
C PHE A 289 11.28 0.71 -3.88
N LEU A 290 10.81 -0.47 -4.27
CA LEU A 290 10.09 -1.40 -3.42
C LEU A 290 10.63 -2.80 -3.69
N LEU A 291 10.96 -3.52 -2.63
CA LEU A 291 11.47 -4.87 -2.68
C LEU A 291 10.37 -5.83 -3.11
N SER A 292 10.62 -6.61 -4.17
CA SER A 292 9.67 -7.59 -4.69
C SER A 292 10.35 -8.92 -5.02
N PRO A 293 9.93 -10.05 -4.41
CA PRO A 293 10.38 -11.37 -4.83
C PRO A 293 9.71 -11.83 -6.13
N VAL A 294 8.55 -11.26 -6.49
CA VAL A 294 7.78 -11.56 -7.71
C VAL A 294 7.99 -10.45 -8.74
N LEU A 295 8.03 -10.79 -10.03
CA LEU A 295 8.09 -9.81 -11.12
C LEU A 295 6.74 -9.08 -11.24
N GLY A 296 6.53 -8.05 -10.42
CA GLY A 296 5.37 -7.14 -10.49
C GLY A 296 5.84 -5.74 -10.87
N ALA A 297 5.10 -5.07 -11.76
CA ALA A 297 5.35 -3.67 -12.08
C ALA A 297 4.92 -2.79 -10.90
N MET A 298 5.78 -1.86 -10.47
CA MET A 298 5.41 -0.81 -9.53
C MET A 298 4.24 0.02 -10.08
N PRO A 299 3.32 0.53 -9.24
CA PRO A 299 2.26 1.40 -9.71
C PRO A 299 2.89 2.66 -10.29
N ALA A 300 2.49 3.05 -11.50
CA ALA A 300 2.94 4.30 -12.10
C ALA A 300 2.54 5.47 -11.19
N GLY A 301 3.51 6.30 -10.77
CA GLY A 301 3.25 7.46 -9.93
C GLY A 301 3.17 7.19 -8.42
N ALA A 302 3.57 6.01 -7.93
CA ALA A 302 3.65 5.75 -6.49
C ALA A 302 4.59 6.76 -5.80
N SER A 303 4.02 7.58 -4.91
CA SER A 303 4.78 8.57 -4.14
C SER A 303 5.62 7.90 -3.05
N SER A 304 6.69 8.56 -2.63
CA SER A 304 7.56 8.06 -1.55
C SER A 304 6.79 7.90 -0.24
N ASP A 305 5.94 8.87 0.09
CA ASP A 305 5.09 8.85 1.29
C ASP A 305 4.07 7.72 1.27
N TRP A 306 3.60 7.32 0.08
CA TRP A 306 2.74 6.15 -0.06
C TRP A 306 3.51 4.87 0.23
N LEU A 307 4.72 4.72 -0.32
CA LEU A 307 5.55 3.52 -0.11
C LEU A 307 5.95 3.33 1.35
N GLU A 308 6.36 4.41 2.03
CA GLU A 308 6.71 4.37 3.44
C GLU A 308 5.53 3.91 4.32
N ARG A 309 4.30 4.28 3.96
CA ARG A 309 3.09 3.83 4.66
C ARG A 309 2.72 2.40 4.27
N PHE A 310 2.77 2.09 2.98
CA PHE A 310 2.37 0.81 2.40
C PHE A 310 3.10 -0.37 3.04
N VAL A 311 4.43 -0.29 3.23
CA VAL A 311 5.23 -1.38 3.82
C VAL A 311 4.81 -1.73 5.26
N HIS A 312 4.11 -0.84 5.95
CA HIS A 312 3.59 -1.08 7.29
C HIS A 312 2.14 -1.58 7.32
N THR A 313 1.52 -1.80 6.16
CA THR A 313 0.15 -2.31 6.05
C THR A 313 0.10 -3.83 5.92
N PRO A 314 -1.02 -4.49 6.28
CA PRO A 314 -1.22 -5.92 5.99
C PRO A 314 -1.20 -6.26 4.49
N ALA A 315 -1.43 -5.28 3.61
CA ALA A 315 -1.37 -5.48 2.17
C ALA A 315 0.06 -5.74 1.67
N PHE A 316 1.07 -5.24 2.38
CA PHE A 316 2.48 -5.51 2.04
C PHE A 316 2.83 -6.99 2.12
N VAL A 317 2.29 -7.71 3.10
CA VAL A 317 2.44 -9.16 3.24
C VAL A 317 1.89 -9.89 2.02
N ARG A 318 0.68 -9.54 1.59
CA ARG A 318 0.07 -10.12 0.38
C ARG A 318 0.88 -9.78 -0.86
N TYR A 319 1.40 -8.57 -0.95
CA TYR A 319 2.28 -8.17 -2.05
C TYR A 319 3.56 -9.02 -2.12
N LEU A 320 4.21 -9.30 -0.99
CA LEU A 320 5.37 -10.18 -0.98
C LEU A 320 5.03 -11.63 -1.38
N ASP A 321 3.87 -12.13 -0.96
CA ASP A 321 3.45 -13.51 -1.21
C ASP A 321 2.88 -13.73 -2.62
N GLU A 322 2.13 -12.74 -3.16
CA GLU A 322 1.30 -12.87 -4.37
C GLU A 322 1.72 -11.90 -5.50
N GLY A 323 2.50 -10.85 -5.19
CA GLY A 323 2.90 -9.82 -6.15
C GLY A 323 1.82 -8.77 -6.46
N GLU A 324 0.69 -8.79 -5.75
CA GLU A 324 -0.43 -7.86 -5.97
C GLU A 324 -0.25 -6.55 -5.19
N LEU A 325 -0.22 -5.42 -5.91
CA LEU A 325 -0.19 -4.08 -5.32
C LEU A 325 -1.62 -3.53 -5.18
N PRO A 326 -1.98 -2.88 -4.05
CA PRO A 326 -3.22 -2.13 -3.97
C PRO A 326 -3.14 -0.91 -4.88
N ASP A 327 -4.25 -0.55 -5.53
CA ASP A 327 -4.29 0.64 -6.40
C ASP A 327 -3.91 1.90 -5.60
N ALA A 328 -2.85 2.59 -6.04
CA ALA A 328 -2.29 3.78 -5.37
C ALA A 328 -3.31 4.94 -5.22
N ASN A 329 -4.40 4.92 -6.00
CA ASN A 329 -5.47 5.92 -5.95
C ASN A 329 -6.51 5.68 -4.84
N ASN A 330 -6.48 4.53 -4.15
CA ASN A 330 -7.52 4.19 -3.17
C ASN A 330 -7.35 4.88 -1.80
N GLU A 331 -6.14 5.28 -1.41
CA GLU A 331 -5.92 5.95 -0.10
C GLU A 331 -6.30 7.43 -0.08
N ALA A 332 -6.18 8.13 -1.21
CA ALA A 332 -6.49 9.56 -1.30
C ALA A 332 -7.98 9.86 -1.08
N GLY A 333 -8.86 8.92 -1.47
CA GLY A 333 -10.30 9.05 -1.29
C GLY A 333 -10.71 9.04 0.18
N VAL A 334 -10.20 8.10 0.98
CA VAL A 334 -10.63 7.90 2.38
C VAL A 334 -10.11 8.98 3.33
N THR A 335 -8.84 9.35 3.19
CA THR A 335 -8.15 10.30 4.08
C THR A 335 -8.52 11.77 3.81
N SER A 336 -8.99 12.10 2.60
CA SER A 336 -9.42 13.45 2.24
C SER A 336 -10.85 13.80 2.66
N LEU A 337 -11.65 12.81 3.06
CA LEU A 337 -13.04 13.01 3.49
C LEU A 337 -13.11 13.87 4.76
N ARG A 338 -13.84 14.99 4.66
CA ARG A 338 -14.13 15.87 5.80
C ARG A 338 -15.35 15.39 6.57
N GLU A 339 -15.39 15.71 7.86
CA GLU A 339 -16.61 15.52 8.67
C GLU A 339 -17.70 16.54 8.25
N PRO A 340 -19.00 16.16 8.28
CA PRO A 340 -19.56 14.91 8.77
C PRO A 340 -19.68 13.80 7.71
N LEU A 341 -19.29 14.07 6.46
CA LEU A 341 -19.45 13.15 5.33
C LEU A 341 -18.73 11.82 5.58
N ARG A 342 -17.49 11.88 6.09
CA ARG A 342 -16.71 10.70 6.47
C ARG A 342 -17.47 9.79 7.44
N SER A 343 -18.05 10.37 8.50
CA SER A 343 -18.83 9.62 9.48
C SER A 343 -20.08 8.95 8.88
N PHE A 344 -20.76 9.60 7.94
CA PHE A 344 -21.93 9.00 7.28
C PHE A 344 -21.55 7.88 6.32
N ILE A 345 -20.51 8.05 5.50
CA ILE A 345 -19.98 6.99 4.62
C ILE A 345 -19.52 5.79 5.46
N ALA A 346 -18.81 6.06 6.57
CA ALA A 346 -18.39 5.04 7.53
C ALA A 346 -19.56 4.27 8.15
N ALA A 347 -20.63 4.98 8.54
CA ALA A 347 -21.83 4.34 9.07
C ALA A 347 -22.52 3.46 8.02
N VAL A 348 -22.61 3.92 6.76
CA VAL A 348 -23.21 3.15 5.65
C VAL A 348 -22.38 1.90 5.31
N ALA A 349 -21.05 1.94 5.48
CA ALA A 349 -20.17 0.79 5.26
C ALA A 349 -20.53 -0.43 6.14
N LEU A 350 -21.19 -0.21 7.29
CA LEU A 350 -21.70 -1.28 8.16
C LEU A 350 -22.82 -2.10 7.50
N LEU A 351 -23.58 -1.52 6.58
CA LEU A 351 -24.72 -2.19 5.91
C LEU A 351 -24.24 -3.23 4.88
N GLY A 352 -23.11 -2.98 4.21
CA GLY A 352 -22.57 -3.89 3.19
C GLY A 352 -21.71 -3.19 2.14
N ARG A 353 -21.16 -3.96 1.20
CA ARG A 353 -20.39 -3.43 0.05
C ARG A 353 -21.30 -2.86 -1.04
N ARG A 354 -22.42 -3.52 -1.30
CA ARG A 354 -23.47 -3.09 -2.22
C ARG A 354 -24.78 -3.04 -1.43
N VAL A 355 -25.42 -1.88 -1.39
CA VAL A 355 -26.58 -1.65 -0.52
C VAL A 355 -27.65 -0.88 -1.29
N PRO A 356 -28.93 -1.28 -1.24
CA PRO A 356 -30.01 -0.53 -1.87
C PRO A 356 -30.08 0.91 -1.34
N LYS A 357 -30.26 1.87 -2.25
CA LYS A 357 -30.39 3.30 -1.94
C LYS A 357 -31.45 3.58 -0.89
N THR A 358 -32.62 2.92 -1.00
CA THR A 358 -33.74 3.06 -0.07
C THR A 358 -33.39 2.62 1.36
N LEU A 359 -32.57 1.58 1.50
CA LEU A 359 -32.07 1.10 2.79
C LEU A 359 -31.06 2.08 3.39
N VAL A 360 -30.18 2.64 2.56
CA VAL A 360 -29.22 3.69 2.98
C VAL A 360 -29.96 4.93 3.47
N ASP A 361 -30.96 5.41 2.71
CA ASP A 361 -31.76 6.57 3.07
C ASP A 361 -32.50 6.37 4.40
N HIS A 362 -33.10 5.19 4.61
CA HIS A 362 -33.80 4.87 5.86
C HIS A 362 -32.83 4.76 7.06
N PHE A 363 -31.64 4.21 6.85
CA PHE A 363 -30.59 4.14 7.86
C PHE A 363 -30.09 5.54 8.25
N LEU A 364 -29.85 6.43 7.29
CA LEU A 364 -29.41 7.80 7.56
C LEU A 364 -30.47 8.61 8.34
N GLU A 365 -31.75 8.45 8.00
CA GLU A 365 -32.86 9.02 8.78
C GLU A 365 -32.85 8.53 10.24
N ARG A 366 -32.59 7.23 10.45
CA ARG A 366 -32.55 6.63 11.79
C ARG A 366 -31.40 7.14 12.66
N VAL A 367 -30.29 7.53 12.03
CA VAL A 367 -29.12 8.13 12.68
C VAL A 367 -29.26 9.68 12.78
N LEU A 368 -30.46 10.22 12.50
CA LEU A 368 -30.79 11.65 12.55
C LEU A 368 -29.96 12.52 11.58
N SER A 369 -29.55 11.96 10.44
CA SER A 369 -28.86 12.70 9.38
C SER A 369 -29.85 13.39 8.44
N ALA A 370 -29.45 14.55 7.90
CA ALA A 370 -30.15 15.21 6.80
C ALA A 370 -29.65 14.73 5.41
N ALA A 371 -28.57 13.94 5.37
CA ALA A 371 -27.98 13.44 4.13
C ALA A 371 -28.78 12.28 3.54
N ARG A 372 -28.77 12.18 2.21
CA ARG A 372 -29.31 11.06 1.42
C ARG A 372 -28.18 10.27 0.78
N ALA A 373 -28.48 9.07 0.29
CA ALA A 373 -27.55 8.21 -0.43
C ALA A 373 -26.85 8.93 -1.60
N ALA A 374 -27.54 9.83 -2.29
CA ALA A 374 -26.98 10.63 -3.38
C ALA A 374 -25.91 11.63 -2.90
N ASP A 375 -26.00 12.11 -1.67
CA ASP A 375 -25.05 13.06 -1.08
C ASP A 375 -23.75 12.39 -0.61
N LEU A 376 -23.71 11.05 -0.60
CA LEU A 376 -22.56 10.27 -0.15
C LEU A 376 -21.58 9.90 -1.27
N VAL A 377 -21.94 10.14 -2.54
CA VAL A 377 -21.13 9.77 -3.71
C VAL A 377 -19.78 10.47 -3.65
N THR A 378 -18.71 9.69 -3.54
CA THR A 378 -17.33 10.19 -3.49
C THR A 378 -16.45 9.35 -4.39
N GLU A 379 -15.77 10.01 -5.33
CA GLU A 379 -14.84 9.38 -6.26
C GLU A 379 -13.79 8.54 -5.51
N GLY A 380 -13.59 7.30 -5.97
CA GLY A 380 -12.65 6.37 -5.35
C GLY A 380 -13.09 5.75 -4.02
N VAL A 381 -14.27 6.10 -3.47
CA VAL A 381 -14.75 5.54 -2.19
C VAL A 381 -16.07 4.78 -2.38
N CYS A 382 -17.12 5.49 -2.79
CA CYS A 382 -18.42 4.89 -3.06
C CYS A 382 -19.15 5.64 -4.18
N ALA A 383 -19.88 4.88 -5.00
CA ALA A 383 -20.62 5.37 -6.15
C ALA A 383 -22.08 4.91 -6.09
N LEU A 384 -22.93 5.57 -6.87
CA LEU A 384 -24.32 5.16 -7.07
C LEU A 384 -24.43 4.43 -8.41
N ASP A 385 -24.68 3.13 -8.37
CA ASP A 385 -24.87 2.25 -9.52
C ASP A 385 -26.36 1.93 -9.64
N GLY A 386 -27.09 2.76 -10.39
CA GLY A 386 -28.56 2.70 -10.46
C GLY A 386 -29.22 3.00 -9.12
N GLU A 387 -29.87 2.00 -8.52
CA GLU A 387 -30.55 2.10 -7.21
C GLU A 387 -29.72 1.50 -6.06
N GLU A 388 -28.41 1.27 -6.27
CA GLU A 388 -27.50 0.73 -5.27
C GLU A 388 -26.35 1.71 -4.96
N VAL A 389 -26.00 1.81 -3.69
CA VAL A 389 -24.74 2.42 -3.25
C VAL A 389 -23.68 1.31 -3.20
N VAL A 390 -22.57 1.53 -3.91
CA VAL A 390 -21.50 0.54 -4.09
C VAL A 390 -20.18 1.13 -3.62
N PHE A 391 -19.51 0.45 -2.68
CA PHE A 391 -18.12 0.75 -2.32
C PHE A 391 -17.16 0.23 -3.38
N ALA A 392 -16.13 1.02 -3.70
CA ALA A 392 -15.16 0.69 -4.74
C ALA A 392 -14.46 -0.67 -4.49
N SER A 393 -14.12 -0.98 -3.23
CA SER A 393 -13.55 -2.27 -2.82
C SER A 393 -13.99 -2.69 -1.41
N ASP A 394 -13.80 -3.96 -1.08
CA ASP A 394 -14.04 -4.46 0.29
C ASP A 394 -12.99 -3.94 1.29
N GLU A 395 -11.82 -3.55 0.80
CA GLU A 395 -10.76 -2.89 1.55
C GLU A 395 -11.19 -1.50 2.01
N ILE A 396 -11.69 -0.66 1.08
CA ILE A 396 -12.18 0.69 1.40
C ILE A 396 -13.34 0.60 2.38
N ARG A 397 -14.24 -0.37 2.20
CA ARG A 397 -15.32 -0.61 3.15
C ARG A 397 -14.78 -0.93 4.55
N ARG A 398 -13.77 -1.79 4.67
CA ARG A 398 -13.14 -2.13 5.96
C ARG A 398 -12.47 -0.92 6.60
N GLU A 399 -11.72 -0.15 5.82
CA GLU A 399 -11.06 1.08 6.27
C GLU A 399 -12.09 2.09 6.82
N MET A 400 -13.22 2.25 6.12
CA MET A 400 -14.34 3.08 6.57
C MET A 400 -14.94 2.60 7.90
N ILE A 401 -15.10 1.29 8.09
CA ILE A 401 -15.58 0.73 9.37
C ILE A 401 -14.56 0.98 10.49
N GLU A 402 -13.27 0.86 10.20
CA GLU A 402 -12.20 1.13 11.16
C GLU A 402 -12.11 2.60 11.56
N ALA A 403 -12.47 3.52 10.66
CA ALA A 403 -12.56 4.96 10.93
C ALA A 403 -13.67 5.31 11.94
N ILE A 404 -14.64 4.42 12.20
CA ILE A 404 -15.67 4.63 13.23
C ILE A 404 -15.02 4.59 14.62
N PRO A 405 -15.20 5.63 15.47
CA PRO A 405 -14.70 5.63 16.84
C PRO A 405 -15.12 4.37 17.61
N PRO A 406 -14.22 3.71 18.37
CA PRO A 406 -14.53 2.49 19.09
C PRO A 406 -15.74 2.61 20.04
N SER A 407 -15.92 3.78 20.65
CA SER A 407 -17.05 4.09 21.54
C SER A 407 -18.42 4.05 20.85
N SER A 408 -18.46 4.33 19.55
CA SER A 408 -19.71 4.45 18.78
C SER A 408 -20.00 3.20 17.93
N ARG A 409 -18.98 2.38 17.66
CA ARG A 409 -19.05 1.24 16.73
C ARG A 409 -20.12 0.22 17.12
N ALA A 410 -20.18 -0.17 18.40
CA ALA A 410 -21.17 -1.16 18.86
C ALA A 410 -22.62 -0.65 18.77
N SER A 411 -22.84 0.64 19.04
CA SER A 411 -24.17 1.24 18.94
C SER A 411 -24.61 1.42 17.50
N LEU A 412 -23.72 1.89 16.61
CA LEU A 412 -24.02 2.03 15.18
C LEU A 412 -24.22 0.67 14.51
N ALA A 413 -23.43 -0.34 14.85
CA ALA A 413 -23.62 -1.70 14.33
C ALA A 413 -24.98 -2.28 14.73
N ARG A 414 -25.44 -2.03 15.95
CA ARG A 414 -26.78 -2.44 16.40
C ARG A 414 -27.88 -1.74 15.60
N VAL A 415 -27.78 -0.43 15.42
CA VAL A 415 -28.75 0.35 14.62
C VAL A 415 -28.77 -0.14 13.16
N ALA A 416 -27.60 -0.40 12.58
CA ALA A 416 -27.49 -0.94 11.22
C ALA A 416 -28.18 -2.31 11.11
N GLN A 417 -27.95 -3.19 12.09
CA GLN A 417 -28.60 -4.49 12.15
C GLN A 417 -30.13 -4.38 12.29
N ASP A 418 -30.62 -3.52 13.20
CA ASP A 418 -32.06 -3.31 13.41
C ASP A 418 -32.75 -2.76 12.15
N VAL A 419 -32.10 -1.83 11.45
CA VAL A 419 -32.60 -1.26 10.20
C VAL A 419 -32.64 -2.30 9.08
N VAL A 420 -31.59 -3.11 8.95
CA VAL A 420 -31.55 -4.21 7.97
C VAL A 420 -32.63 -5.25 8.27
N GLN A 421 -32.85 -5.61 9.53
CA GLN A 421 -33.90 -6.55 9.92
C GLN A 421 -35.31 -6.00 9.65
N THR A 422 -35.55 -4.72 9.98
CA THR A 422 -36.83 -4.05 9.71
C THR A 422 -37.11 -4.00 8.21
N TYR A 423 -36.08 -3.68 7.41
CA TYR A 423 -36.19 -3.67 5.96
C TYR A 423 -36.46 -5.06 5.39
N ALA A 424 -35.79 -6.10 5.90
CA ALA A 424 -36.06 -7.49 5.53
C ALA A 424 -37.53 -7.87 5.82
N SER A 425 -38.08 -7.51 6.97
CA SER A 425 -39.51 -7.75 7.28
C SER A 425 -40.46 -7.02 6.33
N LEU A 426 -40.11 -5.82 5.85
CA LEU A 426 -40.90 -5.13 4.82
C LEU A 426 -40.88 -5.90 3.49
N LEU A 427 -39.72 -6.43 3.10
CA LEU A 427 -39.56 -7.21 1.86
C LEU A 427 -40.34 -8.53 1.88
N GLU A 428 -40.56 -9.14 3.04
CA GLU A 428 -41.41 -10.33 3.16
C GLU A 428 -42.86 -10.06 2.72
N SER A 429 -43.34 -8.83 2.90
CA SER A 429 -44.69 -8.41 2.49
C SER A 429 -44.76 -7.79 1.08
N MET A 430 -43.62 -7.68 0.39
CA MET A 430 -43.52 -7.00 -0.89
C MET A 430 -44.03 -7.90 -2.03
N GLN A 431 -44.79 -7.31 -2.96
CA GLN A 431 -45.12 -7.96 -4.22
C GLN A 431 -44.00 -7.75 -5.24
N TRP A 432 -43.30 -8.83 -5.59
CA TRP A 432 -42.19 -8.83 -6.53
C TRP A 432 -42.69 -8.75 -7.98
N ARG A 433 -42.14 -7.83 -8.79
CA ARG A 433 -42.58 -7.65 -10.18
C ARG A 433 -41.86 -8.58 -11.15
N SER A 434 -40.66 -9.03 -10.80
CA SER A 434 -39.87 -9.96 -11.62
C SER A 434 -38.87 -10.77 -10.80
N ALA A 435 -38.44 -11.91 -11.36
CA ALA A 435 -37.38 -12.73 -10.76
C ALA A 435 -36.03 -11.99 -10.68
N GLU A 436 -35.70 -11.18 -11.69
CA GLU A 436 -34.45 -10.41 -11.72
C GLU A 436 -34.40 -9.32 -10.64
N GLU A 437 -35.50 -8.60 -10.44
CA GLU A 437 -35.63 -7.60 -9.36
C GLU A 437 -35.50 -8.26 -7.98
N THR A 438 -36.10 -9.44 -7.81
CA THR A 438 -36.04 -10.23 -6.57
C THR A 438 -34.60 -10.65 -6.27
N ILE A 439 -33.91 -11.22 -7.26
CA ILE A 439 -32.51 -11.66 -7.11
C ILE A 439 -31.60 -10.48 -6.77
N ARG A 440 -31.73 -9.36 -7.48
CA ARG A 440 -30.91 -8.17 -7.24
C ARG A 440 -31.12 -7.65 -5.82
N THR A 441 -32.36 -7.47 -5.40
CA THR A 441 -32.71 -6.90 -4.09
C THR A 441 -32.30 -7.79 -2.94
N LEU A 442 -32.59 -9.10 -3.01
CA LEU A 442 -32.32 -10.01 -1.91
C LEU A 442 -30.84 -10.38 -1.78
N ARG A 443 -30.07 -10.40 -2.89
CA ARG A 443 -28.61 -10.62 -2.82
C ARG A 443 -27.82 -9.44 -2.28
N ALA A 444 -28.38 -8.23 -2.32
CA ALA A 444 -27.75 -7.06 -1.73
C ALA A 444 -27.84 -7.07 -0.18
N LEU A 445 -28.67 -7.94 0.40
CA LEU A 445 -28.79 -8.09 1.85
C LEU A 445 -27.73 -9.05 2.40
N PRO A 446 -27.22 -8.81 3.63
CA PRO A 446 -26.33 -9.76 4.28
C PRO A 446 -27.06 -11.08 4.58
N PRO A 447 -26.38 -12.25 4.50
CA PRO A 447 -27.02 -13.56 4.72
C PRO A 447 -27.72 -13.70 6.06
N SER A 448 -27.25 -13.00 7.10
CA SER A 448 -27.85 -12.99 8.44
C SER A 448 -29.22 -12.28 8.50
N ALA A 449 -29.56 -11.48 7.50
CA ALA A 449 -30.83 -10.76 7.40
C ALA A 449 -31.85 -11.47 6.50
N LEU A 450 -31.42 -12.48 5.74
CA LEU A 450 -32.33 -13.31 4.96
C LEU A 450 -33.05 -14.28 5.89
N SER A 451 -34.30 -13.97 6.19
CA SER A 451 -35.20 -14.89 6.88
C SER A 451 -35.51 -16.11 6.00
N GLU A 452 -35.99 -17.20 6.60
CA GLU A 452 -36.37 -18.41 5.85
C GLU A 452 -37.39 -18.14 4.72
N PRO A 453 -38.42 -17.28 4.90
CA PRO A 453 -39.29 -16.85 3.81
C PRO A 453 -38.52 -16.19 2.65
N LEU A 454 -37.63 -15.23 2.94
CA LEU A 454 -36.85 -14.52 1.92
C LEU A 454 -35.86 -15.45 1.20
N LYS A 455 -35.24 -16.39 1.91
CA LYS A 455 -34.37 -17.41 1.30
C LYS A 455 -35.15 -18.26 0.30
N ARG A 456 -36.37 -18.67 0.65
CA ARG A 456 -37.25 -19.42 -0.26
C ARG A 456 -37.60 -18.60 -1.50
N THR A 457 -38.01 -17.35 -1.32
CA THR A 457 -38.32 -16.44 -2.44
C THR A 457 -37.11 -16.20 -3.34
N LEU A 458 -35.91 -16.04 -2.78
CA LEU A 458 -34.67 -15.93 -3.54
C LEU A 458 -34.36 -17.22 -4.31
N ALA A 459 -34.51 -18.38 -3.69
CA ALA A 459 -34.26 -19.67 -4.34
C ALA A 459 -35.22 -19.90 -5.52
N GLU A 460 -36.50 -19.58 -5.35
CA GLU A 460 -37.51 -19.66 -6.40
C GLU A 460 -37.23 -18.69 -7.55
N ALA A 461 -36.84 -17.45 -7.25
CA ALA A 461 -36.45 -16.47 -8.27
C ALA A 461 -35.20 -16.91 -9.04
N LEU A 462 -34.17 -17.43 -8.35
CA LEU A 462 -32.96 -17.98 -8.97
C LEU A 462 -33.29 -19.18 -9.87
N PHE A 463 -34.20 -20.05 -9.44
CA PHE A 463 -34.68 -21.18 -10.24
C PHE A 463 -35.42 -20.70 -11.49
N ALA A 464 -36.33 -19.73 -11.36
CA ALA A 464 -37.08 -19.15 -12.48
C ALA A 464 -36.15 -18.46 -13.51
N ALA A 465 -35.07 -17.85 -13.06
CA ALA A 465 -34.04 -17.24 -13.90
C ALA A 465 -33.02 -18.24 -14.47
N GLY A 466 -33.16 -19.55 -14.23
CA GLY A 466 -32.25 -20.59 -14.72
C GLY A 466 -30.89 -20.67 -14.00
N ARG A 467 -30.72 -19.95 -12.88
CA ARG A 467 -29.48 -19.91 -12.08
C ARG A 467 -29.44 -21.04 -11.04
N TYR A 468 -29.52 -22.28 -11.51
CA TYR A 468 -29.70 -23.46 -10.65
C TYR A 468 -28.60 -23.69 -9.62
N ARG A 469 -27.33 -23.49 -10.01
CA ARG A 469 -26.18 -23.65 -9.10
C ARG A 469 -26.29 -22.76 -7.86
N ASP A 470 -26.75 -21.55 -8.07
CA ASP A 470 -26.87 -20.53 -7.03
C ASP A 470 -28.10 -20.74 -6.16
N ALA A 471 -29.19 -21.26 -6.75
CA ALA A 471 -30.42 -21.56 -6.01
C ALA A 471 -30.21 -22.67 -4.96
N ARG A 472 -29.27 -23.61 -5.20
CA ARG A 472 -29.04 -24.78 -4.31
C ARG A 472 -28.71 -24.40 -2.87
N GLU A 473 -28.06 -23.27 -2.62
CA GLU A 473 -27.67 -22.82 -1.28
C GLU A 473 -28.88 -22.50 -0.40
N PHE A 474 -29.98 -22.04 -1.01
CA PHE A 474 -31.17 -21.55 -0.32
C PHE A 474 -32.42 -22.40 -0.59
N ALA A 475 -32.29 -23.43 -1.43
CA ALA A 475 -33.41 -24.24 -1.89
C ALA A 475 -33.90 -25.19 -0.80
N SER A 476 -35.23 -25.30 -0.71
CA SER A 476 -35.87 -26.38 0.04
C SER A 476 -35.64 -27.73 -0.64
N GLU A 477 -35.82 -28.83 0.10
CA GLU A 477 -35.66 -30.19 -0.43
C GLU A 477 -36.49 -30.46 -1.71
N PRO A 478 -37.78 -30.03 -1.82
CA PRO A 478 -38.53 -30.15 -3.08
C PRO A 478 -37.95 -29.31 -4.22
N LEU A 479 -37.47 -28.10 -3.94
CA LEU A 479 -36.87 -27.24 -4.96
C LEU A 479 -35.51 -27.78 -5.44
N LEU A 480 -34.73 -28.40 -4.56
CA LEU A 480 -33.50 -29.12 -4.93
C LEU A 480 -33.79 -30.27 -5.88
N ALA A 481 -34.85 -31.05 -5.66
CA ALA A 481 -35.24 -32.12 -6.58
C ALA A 481 -35.63 -31.57 -7.97
N ARG A 482 -36.32 -30.42 -8.03
CA ARG A 482 -36.63 -29.72 -9.30
C ARG A 482 -35.37 -29.23 -10.01
N ILE A 483 -34.39 -28.70 -9.26
CA ILE A 483 -33.09 -28.27 -9.78
C ILE A 483 -32.33 -29.46 -10.37
N GLU A 484 -32.20 -30.56 -9.62
CA GLU A 484 -31.52 -31.79 -10.05
C GLU A 484 -32.18 -32.36 -11.32
N ARG A 485 -33.52 -32.37 -11.37
CA ARG A 485 -34.27 -32.75 -12.58
C ARG A 485 -33.98 -31.85 -13.78
N ARG A 486 -33.86 -30.52 -13.60
CA ARG A 486 -33.53 -29.57 -14.69
C ARG A 486 -32.09 -29.70 -15.17
N MET A 487 -31.19 -30.14 -14.29
CA MET A 487 -29.79 -30.41 -14.59
C MET A 487 -29.57 -31.79 -15.25
N GLY A 488 -30.58 -32.66 -15.26
CA GLY A 488 -30.50 -34.02 -15.80
C GLY A 488 -30.11 -35.11 -14.79
N ASP A 489 -29.98 -34.75 -13.50
CA ASP A 489 -29.59 -35.67 -12.42
C ASP A 489 -30.80 -36.42 -11.85
N TYR A 490 -31.49 -37.19 -12.70
CA TYR A 490 -32.77 -37.83 -12.38
C TYR A 490 -32.70 -38.80 -11.18
N GLY A 491 -31.61 -39.56 -11.05
CA GLY A 491 -31.43 -40.50 -9.94
C GLY A 491 -31.31 -39.82 -8.57
N SER A 492 -30.61 -38.68 -8.52
CA SER A 492 -30.47 -37.86 -7.31
C SER A 492 -31.79 -37.20 -6.94
N ALA A 493 -32.49 -36.64 -7.94
CA ALA A 493 -33.80 -36.03 -7.76
C ALA A 493 -34.83 -37.04 -7.21
N LEU A 494 -34.89 -38.24 -7.79
CA LEU A 494 -35.79 -39.31 -7.33
C LEU A 494 -35.46 -39.75 -5.89
N SER A 495 -34.19 -40.00 -5.61
CA SER A 495 -33.74 -40.39 -4.26
C SER A 495 -34.08 -39.35 -3.20
N ARG A 496 -34.06 -38.07 -3.57
CA ARG A 496 -34.42 -36.96 -2.69
C ARG A 496 -35.93 -36.92 -2.44
N LEU A 497 -36.73 -37.05 -3.49
CA LEU A 497 -38.20 -37.10 -3.38
C LEU A 497 -38.66 -38.30 -2.53
N GLU A 498 -38.02 -39.46 -2.66
CA GLU A 498 -38.36 -40.64 -1.86
C GLU A 498 -38.08 -40.49 -0.36
N ARG A 499 -37.17 -39.57 0.02
CA ARG A 499 -36.85 -39.25 1.43
C ARG A 499 -37.77 -38.19 2.03
N LEU A 500 -38.58 -37.51 1.23
CA LEU A 500 -39.55 -36.55 1.75
C LEU A 500 -40.66 -37.30 2.50
N GLY A 501 -40.79 -37.00 3.80
CA GLY A 501 -41.79 -37.64 4.67
C GLY A 501 -43.24 -37.21 4.40
N THR A 502 -43.42 -36.01 3.82
CA THR A 502 -44.72 -35.48 3.37
C THR A 502 -44.70 -35.34 1.85
N ARG A 503 -45.64 -36.02 1.18
CA ARG A 503 -45.77 -36.08 -0.27
C ARG A 503 -46.90 -35.17 -0.70
N ASP A 504 -46.57 -33.95 -1.07
CA ASP A 504 -47.51 -33.02 -1.68
C ASP A 504 -47.72 -33.35 -3.16
N PHE A 505 -48.78 -32.79 -3.74
CA PHE A 505 -49.16 -33.03 -5.14
C PHE A 505 -48.01 -32.73 -6.11
N ASP A 506 -47.32 -31.60 -5.91
CA ASP A 506 -46.22 -31.18 -6.79
C ASP A 506 -45.00 -32.12 -6.71
N SER A 507 -44.71 -32.67 -5.53
CA SER A 507 -43.62 -33.64 -5.36
C SER A 507 -43.94 -35.00 -5.98
N GLU A 508 -45.17 -35.50 -5.87
CA GLU A 508 -45.58 -36.76 -6.51
C GLU A 508 -45.70 -36.62 -8.04
N LEU A 509 -46.18 -35.48 -8.53
CA LEU A 509 -46.19 -35.18 -9.96
C LEU A 509 -44.78 -35.16 -10.54
N LEU A 510 -43.83 -34.49 -9.86
CA LEU A 510 -42.43 -34.46 -10.26
C LEU A 510 -41.79 -35.86 -10.20
N ARG A 511 -42.15 -36.66 -9.20
CA ARG A 511 -41.67 -38.03 -9.05
C ARG A 511 -42.14 -38.91 -10.20
N ALA A 512 -43.42 -38.85 -10.56
CA ALA A 512 -43.96 -39.56 -11.71
C ALA A 512 -43.26 -39.14 -13.01
N GLU A 513 -43.04 -37.83 -13.22
CA GLU A 513 -42.31 -37.31 -14.38
C GLU A 513 -40.89 -37.90 -14.45
N ILE A 514 -40.16 -37.92 -13.33
CA ILE A 514 -38.80 -38.47 -13.27
C ILE A 514 -38.80 -39.99 -13.52
N LEU A 515 -39.77 -40.74 -12.99
CA LEU A 515 -39.89 -42.18 -13.20
C LEU A 515 -40.17 -42.52 -14.68
N LEU A 516 -40.99 -41.73 -15.37
CA LEU A 516 -41.18 -41.85 -16.81
C LEU A 516 -39.89 -41.57 -17.58
N LEU A 517 -39.12 -40.55 -17.19
CA LEU A 517 -37.83 -40.23 -17.82
C LEU A 517 -36.75 -41.31 -17.59
N LEU A 518 -36.95 -42.19 -16.60
CA LEU A 518 -36.09 -43.34 -16.30
C LEU A 518 -36.64 -44.67 -16.87
N ASP A 519 -37.64 -44.62 -17.76
CA ASP A 519 -38.33 -45.77 -18.34
C ASP A 519 -38.99 -46.72 -17.31
N ARG A 520 -39.40 -46.19 -16.14
CA ARG A 520 -40.08 -46.94 -15.07
C ARG A 520 -41.59 -46.67 -15.07
N ALA A 521 -42.27 -47.08 -16.14
CA ALA A 521 -43.67 -46.74 -16.39
C ALA A 521 -44.65 -47.27 -15.32
N ASP A 522 -44.45 -48.48 -14.79
CA ASP A 522 -45.33 -49.07 -13.77
C ASP A 522 -45.24 -48.33 -12.42
N ASP A 523 -44.02 -47.94 -12.04
CA ASP A 523 -43.79 -47.13 -10.83
C ASP A 523 -44.33 -45.71 -10.99
N ALA A 524 -44.25 -45.15 -12.21
CA ALA A 524 -44.83 -43.85 -12.52
C ALA A 524 -46.36 -43.86 -12.45
N ALA A 525 -47.02 -44.91 -12.94
CA ALA A 525 -48.47 -45.08 -12.82
C ALA A 525 -48.89 -45.11 -11.34
N THR A 526 -48.14 -45.84 -10.51
CA THR A 526 -48.37 -45.91 -9.07
C THR A 526 -48.21 -44.55 -8.38
N ALA A 527 -47.21 -43.75 -8.79
CA ALA A 527 -47.01 -42.39 -8.28
C ALA A 527 -48.13 -41.43 -8.71
N LEU A 528 -48.61 -41.53 -9.96
CA LEU A 528 -49.75 -40.74 -10.46
C LEU A 528 -51.06 -41.10 -9.75
N ASP A 529 -51.29 -42.38 -9.44
CA ASP A 529 -52.46 -42.81 -8.67
C ASP A 529 -52.44 -42.26 -7.22
N GLN A 530 -51.25 -42.00 -6.69
CA GLN A 530 -51.03 -41.38 -5.37
C GLN A 530 -51.06 -39.84 -5.42
N CYS A 531 -51.10 -39.24 -6.62
CA CYS A 531 -51.07 -37.81 -6.85
C CYS A 531 -52.48 -37.20 -6.69
N VAL A 532 -52.98 -37.17 -5.46
CA VAL A 532 -54.32 -36.62 -5.15
C VAL A 532 -54.24 -35.10 -5.00
N ALA A 533 -55.02 -34.36 -5.81
CA ALA A 533 -55.14 -32.92 -5.66
C ALA A 533 -55.91 -32.59 -4.38
N ILE A 534 -55.33 -31.78 -3.50
CA ILE A 534 -56.02 -31.27 -2.31
C ILE A 534 -57.06 -30.24 -2.82
N THR A 535 -58.33 -30.62 -2.84
CA THR A 535 -59.43 -29.69 -3.11
C THR A 535 -59.74 -28.85 -1.87
N VAL A 536 -60.17 -27.60 -2.10
CA VAL A 536 -60.34 -26.54 -1.09
C VAL A 536 -61.29 -26.90 0.08
N ASP A 537 -62.02 -28.02 0.00
CA ASP A 537 -62.94 -28.48 1.06
C ASP A 537 -62.25 -29.22 2.22
N ASP A 538 -60.95 -29.55 2.14
CA ASP A 538 -60.22 -30.30 3.18
C ASP A 538 -59.19 -29.46 3.99
N GLN A 539 -59.29 -28.12 4.01
CA GLN A 539 -58.48 -27.24 4.88
C GLN A 539 -59.23 -26.71 6.11
#